data_AF-A0A9X1BRI1-F1
#
_entry.id   AF-A0A9X1BRI1-F1
#
_cell.length_a   1.000
_cell.length_b   1.000
_cell.length_c   1.000
_cell.angle_alpha   90.00
_cell.angle_beta   90.00
_cell.angle_gamma   90.00
#
_symmetry.space_group_name_H-M   'P 1'
#
loop_
_entity.id
_entity.type
_entity.pdbx_description
1 polymer ?
#
loop_
_entity_poly.entity_id
_entity_poly.type
_entity_poly.pdbx_seq_one_letter_code
_entity_poly.pdbx_strand_id
1 'polypeptide(L)' 'MIAVRTGLLLALAAGLAACGEPPQELAAGQKRADRPAWQSEASPFAAPGWQGKDQASWEQQIRSRNQGQNEYARVSK' A
#
# COMPACT_ATOMS: atom_id res chain seq x y z
N MET A 1 -15.73 34.08 26.04
CA MET A 1 -16.72 33.31 25.23
C MET A 1 -16.39 33.24 23.74
N ILE A 2 -15.95 34.33 23.10
CA ILE A 2 -15.63 34.34 21.66
C ILE A 2 -14.46 33.39 21.32
N ALA A 3 -13.33 33.46 22.04
CA ALA A 3 -12.15 32.63 21.78
C ALA A 3 -12.40 31.10 21.87
N VAL A 4 -13.27 30.67 22.80
CA VAL A 4 -13.63 29.25 22.96
C VAL A 4 -14.50 28.78 21.78
N ARG A 5 -15.37 29.64 21.25
CA ARG A 5 -16.21 29.33 20.09
C ARG A 5 -15.38 29.23 18.81
N THR A 6 -14.43 30.13 18.59
CA THR A 6 -13.51 30.04 17.45
C THR A 6 -12.61 28.81 17.54
N GLY A 7 -12.12 28.47 18.73
CA GLY A 7 -11.33 27.25 18.93
C GLY A 7 -12.11 25.97 18.59
N LEU A 8 -13.38 25.89 19.01
CA LEU A 8 -14.22 24.72 18.73
C LEU A 8 -14.53 24.56 17.23
N LEU A 9 -14.79 25.67 16.52
CA LEU A 9 -15.03 25.64 15.07
C LEU A 9 -13.80 25.16 14.29
N LEU A 10 -12.60 25.60 14.67
CA LEU A 10 -11.36 25.16 14.05
C LEU A 10 -11.10 23.66 14.29
N ALA A 11 -11.35 23.17 15.50
CA ALA A 11 -11.19 21.75 15.83
C ALA A 11 -12.16 20.86 15.03
N LEU A 12 -13.42 21.28 14.88
CA LEU A 12 -14.43 20.57 14.07
C LEU A 12 -14.05 20.56 12.59
N ALA A 13 -13.58 21.69 12.05
CA ALA A 13 -13.12 21.78 10.66
C ALA A 13 -11.93 20.85 10.39
N ALA A 14 -10.97 20.78 11.32
CA ALA A 14 -9.82 19.88 11.22
C ALA A 14 -10.23 18.40 11.29
N GLY A 15 -11.20 18.04 12.14
CA GLY A 15 -11.73 16.68 12.23
C GLY A 15 -12.43 16.21 10.95
N LEU A 16 -13.18 17.10 10.27
CA LEU A 16 -13.82 16.78 8.99
C LEU A 16 -12.80 16.59 7.85
N ALA A 17 -11.70 17.34 7.88
CA ALA A 17 -10.63 17.21 6.88
C ALA A 17 -9.88 15.87 6.98
N ALA A 18 -9.89 15.21 8.13
CA ALA A 18 -9.23 13.90 8.33
C ALA A 18 -9.89 12.76 7.55
N CYS A 19 -11.16 12.90 7.14
CA CYS A 19 -11.86 11.90 6.31
C CYS A 19 -11.72 12.16 4.80
N GLY A 20 -10.98 13.20 4.40
CA GLY A 20 -10.79 13.62 3.00
C GLY A 20 -9.47 13.14 2.41
N GLU A 21 -9.06 11.90 2.67
CA GLU A 21 -7.88 11.32 2.02
C GLU A 21 -8.03 11.40 0.49
N PRO A 22 -6.95 11.71 -0.26
CA PRO A 22 -7.01 11.66 -1.70
C PRO A 22 -7.40 10.25 -2.17
N PRO A 23 -8.06 10.11 -3.34
CA PRO A 23 -8.40 8.81 -3.88
C PRO A 23 -7.18 7.88 -3.89
N GLN A 24 -7.26 6.75 -3.18
CA GLN A 24 -6.21 5.72 -3.13
C GLN A 24 -6.26 4.80 -4.37
N GLU A 25 -6.88 5.25 -5.45
CA GLU A 25 -6.94 4.53 -6.70
C GLU A 25 -5.66 4.74 -7.50
N LEU A 26 -5.23 3.71 -8.21
CA LEU A 26 -4.21 3.89 -9.24
C LEU A 26 -4.76 4.87 -10.28
N ALA A 27 -4.06 5.98 -10.49
CA ALA A 27 -4.41 6.95 -11.52
C ALA A 27 -4.60 6.25 -12.87
N ALA A 28 -5.59 6.71 -13.65
CA ALA A 28 -5.88 6.15 -14.97
C ALA A 28 -4.60 6.04 -15.82
N GLY A 29 -4.34 4.86 -16.37
CA GLY A 29 -3.14 4.57 -17.18
C GLY A 29 -1.91 4.11 -16.39
N GLN A 30 -1.92 4.10 -15.05
CA GLN A 30 -0.82 3.55 -14.24
C GLN A 30 -0.85 2.03 -14.14
N LYS A 31 -1.99 1.39 -14.46
CA LYS A 31 -2.10 -0.06 -14.50
C LYS A 31 -1.42 -0.59 -15.77
N ARG A 32 -0.13 -0.93 -15.68
CA ARG A 32 0.64 -1.57 -16.76
C ARG A 32 0.24 -3.04 -16.91
N ALA A 33 -0.89 -3.32 -17.56
CA ALA A 33 -1.42 -4.68 -17.76
C ALA A 33 -0.78 -5.40 -18.97
N ASP A 34 -0.46 -4.69 -20.04
CA ASP A 34 0.93 -4.43 -20.38
C ASP A 34 1.95 -5.57 -20.43
N ARG A 35 2.52 -5.82 -19.25
CA ARG A 35 3.76 -6.54 -19.05
C ARG A 35 3.61 -7.49 -17.87
N PRO A 36 4.39 -8.58 -17.84
CA PRO A 36 4.41 -9.48 -16.69
C PRO A 36 4.71 -8.72 -15.37
N ALA A 37 4.07 -9.13 -14.27
CA ALA A 37 4.16 -8.44 -12.98
C ALA A 37 5.59 -8.35 -12.39
N TRP A 38 6.48 -9.25 -12.79
CA TRP A 38 7.90 -9.24 -12.40
C TRP A 38 8.74 -8.22 -13.18
N GLN A 39 8.23 -7.66 -14.27
CA GLN A 39 8.88 -6.60 -15.08
C GLN A 39 8.55 -5.20 -14.55
N SER A 40 8.88 -4.93 -13.29
CA SER A 40 8.79 -3.58 -12.76
C SER A 40 10.04 -2.76 -13.11
N GLU A 41 9.89 -1.44 -13.05
CA GLU A 41 11.02 -0.53 -12.89
C GLU A 41 11.46 -0.50 -11.43
N ALA A 42 12.66 0.06 -11.19
CA ALA A 42 13.15 0.29 -9.83
C ALA A 42 12.20 1.27 -9.12
N SER A 43 11.74 0.89 -7.94
CA SER A 43 10.81 1.68 -7.13
C SER A 43 11.34 1.79 -5.71
N PRO A 44 11.25 2.96 -5.05
CA PRO A 44 11.59 3.09 -3.63
C PRO A 44 10.65 2.27 -2.73
N PHE A 45 9.53 1.80 -3.26
CA PHE A 45 8.55 0.95 -2.57
C PHE A 45 8.77 -0.55 -2.85
N ALA A 46 9.86 -0.90 -3.54
CA ALA A 46 10.26 -2.28 -3.75
C ALA A 46 10.56 -2.99 -2.41
N ALA A 47 10.15 -4.25 -2.30
CA ALA A 47 10.55 -5.07 -1.16
C ALA A 47 12.09 -5.23 -1.13
N PRO A 48 12.73 -5.21 0.05
CA PRO A 48 14.17 -5.42 0.17
C PRO A 48 14.63 -6.70 -0.53
N GLY A 49 15.72 -6.60 -1.30
CA GLY A 49 16.29 -7.72 -2.06
C GLY A 49 15.59 -8.07 -3.38
N TRP A 50 14.49 -7.40 -3.72
CA TRP A 50 13.87 -7.56 -5.05
C TRP A 50 14.57 -6.66 -6.09
N GLN A 51 14.90 -7.27 -7.22
CA GLN A 51 15.42 -6.59 -8.40
C GLN A 51 14.40 -6.74 -9.53
N GLY A 52 14.01 -5.62 -10.14
CA GLY A 52 13.07 -5.65 -11.27
C GLY A 52 13.61 -6.53 -12.41
N LYS A 53 12.71 -7.20 -13.14
CA LYS A 53 13.01 -8.14 -14.23
C LYS A 53 13.55 -9.51 -13.81
N ASP A 54 13.71 -9.79 -12.51
CA ASP A 54 14.00 -11.13 -11.99
C ASP A 54 12.70 -11.87 -11.64
N GLN A 55 12.28 -12.78 -12.52
CA GLN A 55 11.07 -13.59 -12.31
C GLN A 55 11.20 -14.55 -11.11
N ALA A 56 12.35 -15.20 -10.94
CA ALA A 56 12.53 -16.22 -9.91
C ALA A 56 12.48 -15.60 -8.51
N SER A 57 13.17 -14.49 -8.32
CA SER A 57 13.14 -13.71 -7.08
C SER A 57 11.72 -13.19 -6.77
N TRP A 58 11.01 -12.70 -7.79
CA TRP A 58 9.62 -12.27 -7.65
C TRP A 58 8.70 -13.41 -7.21
N GLU A 59 8.77 -14.58 -7.86
CA GLU A 59 7.97 -15.74 -7.49
C GLU A 59 8.25 -16.21 -6.06
N GLN A 60 9.52 -16.24 -5.65
CA GLN A 60 9.90 -16.61 -4.30
C GLN A 60 9.29 -15.66 -3.25
N GLN A 61 9.36 -14.35 -3.49
CA GLN A 61 8.77 -13.34 -2.62
C GLN A 61 7.24 -13.50 -2.50
N ILE A 62 6.54 -13.73 -3.61
CA ILE A 62 5.09 -13.96 -3.62
C ILE A 62 4.74 -15.24 -2.86
N ARG A 63 5.44 -16.35 -3.12
CA ARG A 63 5.20 -17.62 -2.42
C ARG A 63 5.43 -17.48 -0.92
N SER A 64 6.52 -16.82 -0.51
CA SER A 64 6.85 -16.60 0.90
C SER A 64 5.78 -15.77 1.61
N ARG A 65 5.34 -14.65 1.00
CA ARG A 65 4.25 -13.82 1.53
C ARG A 65 2.96 -14.61 1.71
N ASN A 66 2.60 -15.43 0.73
CA ASN A 66 1.37 -16.22 0.79
C ASN A 66 1.39 -17.22 1.95
N GLN A 67 2.55 -17.73 2.37
CA GLN A 67 2.62 -18.61 3.54
C GLN A 67 2.26 -17.88 4.84
N GLY A 68 2.59 -16.60 4.96
CA GLY A 68 2.23 -15.80 6.15
C GLY A 68 0.73 -15.49 6.26
N GLN A 69 0.01 -15.57 5.14
CA GLN A 69 -1.44 -15.33 5.04
C GLN A 69 -2.24 -16.62 4.83
N ASN A 70 -1.62 -17.78 5.01
CA ASN A 70 -2.28 -19.06 4.78
C ASN A 70 -2.70 -19.68 6.11
N GLU A 71 -4.00 -19.60 6.43
CA GLU A 71 -4.57 -20.16 7.67
C GLU A 71 -4.52 -21.69 7.72
N TYR A 72 -4.30 -22.36 6.58
CA TYR A 72 -4.12 -23.81 6.50
C TYR A 72 -2.65 -24.25 6.69
N ALA A 73 -1.71 -23.32 6.87
CA ALA A 73 -0.34 -23.66 7.17
C ALA A 73 -0.29 -24.43 8.50
N ARG A 74 0.08 -25.72 8.43
CA ARG A 74 0.26 -26.52 9.63
C ARG A 74 1.41 -25.93 10.43
N VAL A 75 1.11 -25.37 11.59
CA VAL A 75 2.13 -25.01 12.57
C VAL A 75 2.67 -26.32 13.12
N SER A 76 3.90 -26.68 12.74
CA SER A 76 4.56 -27.87 13.30
C SER A 76 4.75 -27.65 14.81
N LYS A 77 4.55 -28.72 15.60
CA LYS A 77 4.77 -28.69 17.05
C LYS A 77 6.22 -28.39 17.41
#